data_AF-A0A7Z9UBG9-F1
#
_entry.id   AF-A0A7Z9UBG9-F1
#
_cell.length_a   1.000
_cell.length_b   1.000
_cell.length_c   1.000
_cell.angle_alpha   90.00
_cell.angle_beta   90.00
_cell.angle_gamma   90.00
#
_symmetry.space_group_name_H-M   'P 1'
#
loop_
_entity.id
_entity.type
_entity.pdbx_description
1 polymer ?
#
loop_
_entity_poly.entity_id
_entity_poly.type
_entity_poly.pdbx_seq_one_letter_code
_entity_poly.pdbx_strand_id
1 'polypeptide(L)'
;MWSHQLLFRLALETIAQGVVSKLGIKLPLSAWLVGWPSAEPASHLCVESEDRDWTPEHLSPFPQHFASSTDKLRHKKCSTLSCSENLKRRAYQAALKELLEDQGLGTVFVGYPEYVDRHLVAPVIRISATEFDRLPRPESPTYAIGDRLWKPHDSLLDAALFQILDYASEALKRPQPGRDFRGLKREYVDICRSAAKDFMYRVAWAAGGRSGLNLFECCNEIASLYHEGVSTRGRLLCCHPSQLERAVQVEFRRRVPITETGWSRKLVAVSSNNHTLVVCAPDEAGLSICGIGAERDLQQVAGAETFIIDFTGHHKWQVNLNDTCLMHVRYGIPSIPSDRMDRAYLERLPKGKGCRALRQADLTPRESHFECSSLALRHSPYLIGTIVC
;
A
#
# COMPACT_ATOMS: atom_id res chain seq x y z
N MET A 1 3.15 33.33 3.73
CA MET A 1 3.34 33.05 2.29
C MET A 1 2.16 33.59 1.48
N TRP A 2 0.92 33.20 1.79
CA TRP A 2 -0.32 33.80 1.27
C TRP A 2 -1.40 33.83 2.37
N SER A 3 -2.52 34.53 2.15
CA SER A 3 -3.52 34.83 3.21
C SER A 3 -4.27 33.63 3.79
N HIS A 4 -4.38 32.52 3.05
CA HIS A 4 -5.20 31.35 3.44
C HIS A 4 -4.38 30.11 3.80
N GLN A 5 -3.07 30.29 4.03
CA GLN A 5 -2.14 29.19 4.34
C GLN A 5 -2.53 28.39 5.58
N LEU A 6 -2.99 29.05 6.65
CA LEU A 6 -3.41 28.41 7.89
C LEU A 6 -4.56 27.43 7.66
N LEU A 7 -5.60 27.87 6.94
CA LEU A 7 -6.75 27.03 6.61
C LEU A 7 -6.35 25.84 5.73
N PHE A 8 -5.41 26.05 4.80
CA PHE A 8 -4.89 24.98 3.96
C PHE A 8 -4.14 23.92 4.79
N ARG A 9 -3.24 24.35 5.70
CA ARG A 9 -2.51 23.43 6.59
C ARG A 9 -3.46 22.63 7.46
N LEU A 10 -4.41 23.29 8.12
CA LEU A 10 -5.38 22.61 8.99
C LEU A 10 -6.23 21.59 8.22
N ALA A 11 -6.62 21.91 6.98
CA ALA A 11 -7.34 20.97 6.12
C ALA A 11 -6.47 19.76 5.75
N LEU A 12 -5.20 19.98 5.39
CA LEU A 12 -4.23 18.91 5.11
C LEU A 12 -4.05 17.99 6.32
N GLU A 13 -3.87 18.56 7.51
CA GLU A 13 -3.71 17.81 8.75
C GLU A 13 -4.95 16.98 9.08
N THR A 14 -6.13 17.58 8.97
CA THR A 14 -7.41 16.91 9.20
C THR A 14 -7.59 15.70 8.28
N ILE A 15 -7.23 15.85 7.00
CA ILE A 15 -7.32 14.75 6.03
C ILE A 15 -6.31 13.66 6.34
N ALA A 16 -5.07 14.03 6.65
CA ALA A 16 -4.04 13.06 7.00
C ALA A 16 -4.46 12.25 8.24
N GLN A 17 -4.93 12.91 9.30
CA GLN A 17 -5.46 12.24 10.49
C GLN A 17 -6.67 11.36 10.17
N GLY A 18 -7.60 11.83 9.34
CA GLY A 18 -8.77 11.09 8.89
C GLY A 18 -8.42 9.82 8.12
N VAL A 19 -7.48 9.90 7.18
CA VAL A 19 -7.01 8.76 6.38
C VAL A 19 -6.26 7.76 7.24
N VAL A 20 -5.32 8.19 8.07
CA VAL A 20 -4.57 7.30 8.97
C VAL A 20 -5.51 6.57 9.93
N SER A 21 -6.51 7.28 10.47
CA SER A 21 -7.55 6.68 11.30
C SER A 21 -8.38 5.64 10.54
N LYS A 22 -8.70 5.89 9.25
CA LYS A 22 -9.42 4.93 8.40
C LYS A 22 -8.58 3.70 8.04
N LEU A 23 -7.26 3.85 7.91
CA LEU A 23 -6.34 2.73 7.80
C LEU A 23 -6.26 1.90 9.09
N GLY A 24 -6.80 2.38 10.21
CA GLY A 24 -6.88 1.64 11.46
C GLY A 24 -5.65 1.80 12.36
N ILE A 25 -4.84 2.84 12.12
CA ILE A 25 -3.67 3.18 12.93
C ILE A 25 -3.97 4.44 13.74
N LYS A 26 -3.44 4.51 14.97
CA LYS A 26 -3.37 5.75 15.74
C LYS A 26 -1.96 6.27 15.68
N LEU A 27 -1.72 7.28 14.85
CA LEU A 27 -0.41 7.87 14.65
C LEU A 27 -0.52 9.38 14.86
N PRO A 28 0.23 9.97 15.80
CA PRO A 28 0.34 11.42 15.88
C PRO A 28 1.09 11.92 14.65
N LEU A 29 0.48 12.86 13.92
CA LEU A 29 1.05 13.49 12.75
C LEU A 29 0.74 14.99 12.78
N SER A 30 1.65 15.77 12.20
CA SER A 30 1.50 17.22 12.02
C SER A 30 1.74 17.57 10.55
N ALA A 31 0.96 18.51 10.01
CA ALA A 31 1.16 19.00 8.65
C ALA A 31 1.83 20.37 8.68
N TRP A 32 2.73 20.64 7.75
CA TRP A 32 3.41 21.92 7.59
C TRP A 32 3.33 22.41 6.15
N LEU A 33 3.48 23.72 5.96
CA LEU A 33 3.66 24.33 4.64
C LEU A 33 5.01 25.03 4.62
N VAL A 34 5.91 24.59 3.74
CA VAL A 34 7.24 25.15 3.60
C VAL A 34 7.35 25.86 2.26
N GLY A 35 7.68 27.13 2.26
CA GLY A 35 7.80 27.95 1.06
C GLY A 35 9.14 28.64 0.94
N TRP A 36 9.62 28.73 -0.29
CA TRP A 36 10.83 29.47 -0.63
C TRP A 36 10.51 30.64 -1.56
N PRO A 37 10.89 31.89 -1.20
CA PRO A 37 10.64 33.05 -2.04
C PRO A 37 11.25 32.88 -3.44
N SER A 38 10.48 33.17 -4.48
CA SER A 38 10.94 33.08 -5.87
C SER A 38 11.73 34.30 -6.34
N ALA A 39 11.83 35.36 -5.53
CA ALA A 39 12.54 36.60 -5.84
C ALA A 39 13.90 36.66 -5.13
N GLU A 40 14.93 37.13 -5.83
CA GLU A 40 16.27 37.27 -5.28
C GLU A 40 16.48 38.58 -4.47
N PRO A 41 17.35 38.53 -3.43
CA PRO A 41 17.96 37.34 -2.88
C PRO A 41 16.96 36.63 -1.96
N ALA A 42 16.64 35.38 -2.27
CA ALA A 42 15.76 34.55 -1.46
C ALA A 42 16.46 34.27 -0.12
N SER A 43 16.09 35.03 0.92
CA SER A 43 16.88 35.07 2.15
C SER A 43 16.66 33.84 3.03
N HIS A 44 15.41 33.40 3.23
CA HIS A 44 15.10 32.28 4.12
C HIS A 44 13.86 31.49 3.69
N LEU A 45 13.79 30.21 4.08
CA LEU A 45 12.56 29.42 4.01
C LEU A 45 11.51 30.01 4.96
N CYS A 46 10.27 30.08 4.49
CA CYS A 46 9.10 30.39 5.28
C CYS A 46 8.40 29.08 5.62
N VAL A 47 8.08 28.83 6.89
CA VAL A 47 7.26 27.69 7.27
C VAL A 47 6.04 28.19 8.01
N GLU A 48 4.89 27.66 7.64
CA GLU A 48 3.67 27.80 8.41
C GLU A 48 3.44 26.49 9.17
N SER A 49 3.44 26.60 10.50
CA SER A 49 3.21 25.55 11.48
C SER A 49 2.78 26.19 12.81
N GLU A 50 1.97 25.47 13.59
CA GLU A 50 1.68 25.82 15.00
C GLU A 50 2.81 25.38 15.94
N ASP A 51 3.57 24.35 15.54
CA ASP A 51 4.68 23.81 16.33
C ASP A 51 5.87 24.77 16.31
N ARG A 52 6.25 25.27 17.48
CA ARG A 52 7.44 26.13 17.68
C ARG A 52 8.74 25.33 17.81
N ASP A 53 8.74 24.05 17.46
CA ASP A 53 9.89 23.15 17.60
C ASP A 53 11.03 23.46 16.61
N TRP A 54 10.85 24.43 15.72
CA TRP A 54 11.87 24.84 14.76
C TRP A 54 12.11 26.34 14.80
N THR A 55 13.37 26.72 14.60
CA THR A 55 13.79 28.10 14.41
C THR A 55 14.20 28.29 12.95
N PRO A 56 14.17 29.53 12.42
CA PRO A 56 14.70 29.84 11.10
C PRO A 56 16.16 29.37 10.88
N GLU A 57 16.92 29.18 11.95
CA GLU A 57 18.30 28.67 11.91
C GLU A 57 18.38 27.22 11.43
N HIS A 58 17.44 26.36 11.82
CA HIS A 58 17.37 24.96 11.35
C HIS A 58 17.20 24.86 9.84
N LEU A 59 16.69 25.92 9.20
CA LEU A 59 16.41 25.98 7.76
C LEU A 59 17.46 26.76 6.96
N SER A 60 18.43 27.37 7.64
CA SER A 60 19.53 28.11 7.02
C SER A 60 20.39 27.29 6.04
N PRO A 61 20.59 25.96 6.22
CA PRO A 61 21.38 25.17 5.27
C PRO A 61 20.66 24.90 3.94
N PHE A 62 19.37 25.22 3.81
CA PHE A 62 18.56 24.86 2.63
C PHE A 62 19.18 25.21 1.27
N PRO A 63 19.77 26.40 1.04
CA PRO A 63 20.41 26.73 -0.24
C PRO A 63 21.53 25.75 -0.63
N GLN A 64 22.27 25.21 0.34
CA GLN A 64 23.34 24.24 0.11
C GLN A 64 22.75 22.88 -0.30
N HIS A 65 21.74 22.39 0.42
CA HIS A 65 21.01 21.16 0.06
C HIS A 65 20.37 21.27 -1.33
N PHE A 66 19.79 22.44 -1.66
CA PHE A 66 19.18 22.70 -2.96
C PHE A 66 20.20 22.68 -4.11
N ALA A 67 21.37 23.32 -3.92
CA ALA A 67 22.45 23.27 -4.89
C ALA A 67 22.93 21.83 -5.13
N SER A 68 23.22 21.10 -4.05
CA SER A 68 23.65 19.68 -4.11
C SER A 68 22.60 18.79 -4.80
N SER A 69 21.32 18.94 -4.46
CA SER A 69 20.22 18.20 -5.08
C SER A 69 20.06 18.51 -6.57
N THR A 70 20.24 19.77 -6.94
CA THR A 70 20.18 20.21 -8.34
C THR A 70 21.31 19.59 -9.15
N ASP A 71 22.53 19.58 -8.61
CA ASP A 71 23.69 18.98 -9.29
C ASP A 71 23.54 17.47 -9.44
N LYS A 72 23.12 16.74 -8.38
CA LYS A 72 22.79 15.32 -8.44
C LYS A 72 21.79 14.99 -9.57
N LEU A 73 20.78 15.86 -9.78
CA LEU A 73 19.73 15.63 -10.76
C LEU A 73 20.10 16.11 -12.18
N ARG A 74 20.97 17.11 -12.34
CA ARG A 74 21.44 17.62 -13.65
C ARG A 74 22.23 16.60 -14.47
N HIS A 75 22.85 15.63 -13.81
CA HIS A 75 23.59 14.55 -14.47
C HIS A 75 22.68 13.61 -15.29
N LYS A 76 21.34 13.73 -15.15
CA LYS A 76 20.34 13.12 -16.03
C LYS A 76 19.92 14.12 -17.12
N LYS A 77 20.35 13.88 -18.36
CA LYS A 77 20.13 14.75 -19.55
C LYS A 77 18.77 15.46 -19.55
N CYS A 78 18.79 16.79 -19.61
CA CYS A 78 17.60 17.64 -19.60
C CYS A 78 17.81 18.81 -20.56
N SER A 79 17.12 18.82 -21.72
CA SER A 79 17.37 19.77 -22.82
C SER A 79 16.28 20.82 -23.04
N THR A 80 15.22 20.87 -22.22
CA THR A 80 14.08 21.79 -22.40
C THR A 80 13.81 22.67 -21.16
N LEU A 81 13.17 23.84 -21.37
CA LEU A 81 12.81 24.77 -20.29
C LEU A 81 11.84 24.16 -19.26
N SER A 82 10.81 23.42 -19.70
CA SER A 82 9.90 22.69 -18.80
C SER A 82 10.62 21.61 -17.99
N CYS A 83 11.63 20.96 -18.59
CA CYS A 83 12.48 20.04 -17.88
C CYS A 83 13.30 20.76 -16.79
N SER A 84 13.73 22.00 -17.02
CA SER A 84 14.44 22.81 -16.02
C SER A 84 13.57 23.20 -14.81
N GLU A 85 12.28 23.48 -14.99
CA GLU A 85 11.37 23.81 -13.88
C GLU A 85 10.99 22.58 -13.06
N ASN A 86 10.68 21.47 -13.72
CA ASN A 86 10.42 20.20 -13.04
C ASN A 86 11.68 19.71 -12.28
N LEU A 87 12.87 19.95 -12.85
CA LEU A 87 14.13 19.68 -12.18
C LEU A 87 14.28 20.53 -10.90
N LYS A 88 14.01 21.84 -10.97
CA LYS A 88 14.02 22.74 -9.80
C LYS A 88 13.06 22.26 -8.71
N ARG A 89 11.83 21.91 -9.07
CA ARG A 89 10.82 21.42 -8.12
C ARG A 89 11.23 20.10 -7.46
N ARG A 90 11.79 19.17 -8.22
CA ARG A 90 12.32 17.90 -7.68
C ARG A 90 13.54 18.12 -6.80
N ALA A 91 14.45 19.01 -7.19
CA ALA A 91 15.59 19.40 -6.36
C ALA A 91 15.13 20.04 -5.06
N TYR A 92 14.10 20.89 -5.11
CA TYR A 92 13.48 21.49 -3.93
C TYR A 92 12.90 20.43 -2.98
N GLN A 93 12.10 19.51 -3.50
CA GLN A 93 11.49 18.44 -2.73
C GLN A 93 12.55 17.55 -2.05
N ALA A 94 13.58 17.14 -2.80
CA ALA A 94 14.66 16.31 -2.30
C ALA A 94 15.49 17.04 -1.24
N ALA A 95 15.90 18.28 -1.52
CA ALA A 95 16.67 19.11 -0.59
C ALA A 95 15.91 19.38 0.71
N LEU A 96 14.61 19.66 0.61
CA LEU A 96 13.77 19.91 1.78
C LEU A 96 13.63 18.62 2.62
N LYS A 97 13.45 17.47 1.97
CA LYS A 97 13.40 16.18 2.66
C LYS A 97 14.71 15.89 3.39
N GLU A 98 15.85 15.93 2.68
CA GLU A 98 17.18 15.68 3.26
C GLU A 98 17.44 16.62 4.46
N LEU A 99 17.17 17.92 4.30
CA LEU A 99 17.34 18.90 5.35
C LEU A 99 16.51 18.59 6.61
N LEU A 100 15.23 18.30 6.44
CA LEU A 100 14.33 18.07 7.58
C LEU A 100 14.66 16.76 8.31
N GLU A 101 15.12 15.74 7.59
CA GLU A 101 15.61 14.47 8.17
C GLU A 101 16.93 14.69 8.94
N ASP A 102 17.86 15.47 8.39
CA ASP A 102 19.16 15.78 9.03
C ASP A 102 19.01 16.58 10.33
N GLN A 103 17.99 17.43 10.43
CA GLN A 103 17.66 18.17 11.65
C GLN A 103 16.99 17.29 12.74
N GLY A 104 16.78 16.00 12.48
CA GLY A 104 16.20 15.07 13.46
C GLY A 104 14.72 15.34 13.75
N LEU A 105 14.00 15.98 12.84
CA LEU A 105 12.58 16.35 13.01
C LEU A 105 11.61 15.17 12.82
N GLY A 106 12.09 13.94 12.97
CA GLY A 106 11.31 12.71 12.78
C GLY A 106 11.25 12.26 11.32
N THR A 107 10.27 11.41 11.00
CA THR A 107 10.05 10.97 9.62
C THR A 107 9.20 12.00 8.89
N VAL A 108 9.70 12.52 7.78
CA VAL A 108 9.04 13.57 7.01
C VAL A 108 8.69 13.10 5.59
N PHE A 109 7.52 13.51 5.15
CA PHE A 109 7.02 13.28 3.81
C PHE A 109 6.78 14.64 3.15
N VAL A 110 7.47 14.90 2.04
CA VAL A 110 7.42 16.17 1.33
C VAL A 110 6.67 15.98 0.02
N GLY A 111 5.59 16.74 -0.18
CA GLY A 111 4.82 16.75 -1.41
C GLY A 111 5.51 17.51 -2.54
N TYR A 112 4.88 17.51 -3.71
CA TYR A 112 5.43 18.20 -4.87
C TYR A 112 5.27 19.72 -4.70
N PRO A 113 6.34 20.52 -4.87
CA PRO A 113 6.24 21.94 -4.64
C PRO A 113 5.56 22.67 -5.80
N GLU A 114 4.68 23.60 -5.45
CA GLU A 114 3.91 24.42 -6.39
C GLU A 114 4.06 25.91 -6.11
N TYR A 115 3.98 26.73 -7.15
CA TYR A 115 4.04 28.18 -6.98
C TYR A 115 2.71 28.71 -6.46
N VAL A 116 2.77 29.39 -5.31
CA VAL A 116 1.66 30.14 -4.73
C VAL A 116 2.11 31.57 -4.51
N ASP A 117 1.48 32.49 -5.22
CA ASP A 117 1.90 33.90 -5.32
C ASP A 117 3.40 34.02 -5.69
N ARG A 118 4.25 34.44 -4.73
CA ARG A 118 5.70 34.64 -4.93
C ARG A 118 6.56 33.58 -4.24
N HIS A 119 5.96 32.46 -3.83
CA HIS A 119 6.65 31.39 -3.12
C HIS A 119 6.51 30.06 -3.86
N LEU A 120 7.58 29.28 -3.87
CA LEU A 120 7.53 27.87 -4.21
C LEU A 120 7.23 27.09 -2.93
N VAL A 121 6.03 26.54 -2.80
CA VAL A 121 5.50 25.95 -1.56
C VAL A 121 5.36 24.43 -1.69
N ALA A 122 5.90 23.68 -0.74
CA ALA A 122 5.66 22.25 -0.57
C ALA A 122 4.78 21.97 0.66
N PRO A 123 3.76 21.11 0.55
CA PRO A 123 3.11 20.53 1.70
C PRO A 123 4.01 19.46 2.32
N VAL A 124 4.07 19.40 3.64
CA VAL A 124 4.88 18.45 4.39
C VAL A 124 4.03 17.77 5.45
N ILE A 125 4.19 16.46 5.63
CA ILE A 125 3.61 15.71 6.75
C ILE A 125 4.77 15.15 7.58
N ARG A 126 4.77 15.46 8.87
CA ARG A 126 5.71 14.90 9.85
C ARG A 126 5.01 13.83 10.67
N ILE A 127 5.75 12.76 10.95
CA ILE A 127 5.35 11.66 11.81
C ILE A 127 6.48 11.40 12.83
N SER A 128 6.11 11.02 14.05
CA SER A 128 7.09 10.56 15.05
C SER A 128 7.85 9.34 14.53
N ALA A 129 9.18 9.42 14.48
CA ALA A 129 10.03 8.32 14.04
C ALA A 129 9.78 7.04 14.87
N THR A 130 9.61 7.17 16.18
CA THR A 130 9.38 6.02 17.08
C THR A 130 8.08 5.27 16.77
N GLU A 131 7.04 5.98 16.37
CA GLU A 131 5.76 5.37 16.03
C GLU A 131 5.77 4.83 14.60
N PHE A 132 6.46 5.52 13.68
CA PHE A 132 6.62 5.09 12.31
C PHE A 132 7.48 3.82 12.19
N ASP A 133 8.52 3.69 13.00
CA ASP A 133 9.44 2.54 13.00
C ASP A 133 8.82 1.25 13.55
N ARG A 134 7.72 1.34 14.30
CA ARG A 134 6.96 0.17 14.78
C ARG A 134 6.15 -0.51 13.67
N LEU A 135 5.93 0.18 12.55
CA LEU A 135 5.14 -0.36 11.46
C LEU A 135 5.97 -1.34 10.62
N PRO A 136 5.38 -2.44 10.13
CA PRO A 136 6.06 -3.33 9.21
C PRO A 136 6.53 -2.58 7.96
N ARG A 137 7.84 -2.46 7.80
CA ARG A 137 8.47 -1.84 6.64
C ARG A 137 9.48 -2.80 6.06
N PRO A 138 9.11 -3.55 5.02
CA PRO A 138 10.10 -4.30 4.28
C PRO A 138 11.13 -3.39 3.63
N GLU A 139 12.31 -3.94 3.38
CA GLU A 139 13.38 -3.23 2.67
C GLU A 139 12.86 -2.62 1.38
N SER A 140 13.34 -1.43 1.03
CA SER A 140 12.90 -0.68 -0.14
C SER A 140 13.66 -1.12 -1.40
N PRO A 141 13.10 -2.01 -2.25
CA PRO A 141 13.74 -2.31 -3.53
C PRO A 141 13.66 -1.07 -4.43
N THR A 142 14.59 -1.00 -5.39
CA THR A 142 14.47 -0.08 -6.51
C THR A 142 14.47 -0.91 -7.79
N TYR A 143 13.47 -0.72 -8.64
CA TYR A 143 13.35 -1.44 -9.90
C TYR A 143 13.80 -0.57 -11.06
N ALA A 144 14.50 -1.16 -12.02
CA ALA A 144 14.89 -0.47 -13.25
C ALA A 144 13.73 -0.50 -14.27
N ILE A 145 13.36 0.69 -14.76
CA ILE A 145 12.38 0.91 -15.83
C ILE A 145 13.07 1.69 -16.95
N GLY A 146 13.64 0.96 -17.92
CA GLY A 146 14.54 1.55 -18.91
C GLY A 146 15.73 2.23 -18.23
N ASP A 147 15.99 3.49 -18.57
CA ASP A 147 17.07 4.30 -17.96
C ASP A 147 16.67 4.93 -16.61
N ARG A 148 15.48 4.62 -16.09
CA ARG A 148 14.95 5.20 -14.85
C ARG A 148 14.89 4.17 -13.74
N LEU A 149 15.11 4.64 -12.52
CA LEU A 149 14.87 3.89 -11.30
C LEU A 149 13.49 4.26 -10.78
N TRP A 150 12.67 3.25 -10.47
CA TRP A 150 11.37 3.41 -9.84
C TRP A 150 11.39 2.73 -8.47
N LYS A 151 10.89 3.45 -7.47
CA LYS A 151 10.78 2.96 -6.10
C LYS A 151 9.29 2.74 -5.81
N PRO A 152 8.84 1.51 -5.50
CA PRO A 152 7.48 1.27 -5.04
C PRO A 152 7.25 1.90 -3.67
N HIS A 153 5.98 1.96 -3.26
CA HIS A 153 5.65 2.33 -1.89
C HIS A 153 6.07 1.26 -0.89
N ASP A 154 6.67 1.71 0.21
CA ASP A 154 7.24 0.81 1.20
C ASP A 154 6.18 0.11 2.05
N SER A 155 5.03 0.77 2.22
CA SER A 155 3.88 0.30 2.98
C SER A 155 2.60 0.95 2.47
N LEU A 156 1.44 0.46 2.94
CA LEU A 156 0.16 1.12 2.66
C LEU A 156 0.09 2.54 3.24
N LEU A 157 0.76 2.80 4.38
CA LEU A 157 0.82 4.14 4.97
C LEU A 157 1.63 5.08 4.08
N ASP A 158 2.79 4.64 3.60
CA ASP A 158 3.63 5.41 2.66
C ASP A 158 2.84 5.79 1.39
N ALA A 159 2.14 4.82 0.79
CA ALA A 159 1.26 5.07 -0.36
C ALA A 159 0.13 6.07 -0.04
N ALA A 160 -0.45 6.00 1.16
CA ALA A 160 -1.52 6.91 1.57
C ALA A 160 -1.02 8.33 1.79
N LEU A 161 0.13 8.50 2.43
CA LEU A 161 0.77 9.80 2.63
C LEU A 161 1.16 10.43 1.28
N PHE A 162 1.69 9.62 0.37
CA PHE A 162 1.95 10.06 -1.01
C PHE A 162 0.67 10.57 -1.68
N GLN A 163 -0.42 9.80 -1.63
CA GLN A 163 -1.72 10.22 -2.21
C GLN A 163 -2.29 11.50 -1.60
N ILE A 164 -2.12 11.70 -0.28
CA ILE A 164 -2.52 12.93 0.40
C ILE A 164 -1.70 14.12 -0.10
N LEU A 165 -0.37 13.95 -0.15
CA LEU A 165 0.55 15.01 -0.56
C LEU A 165 0.42 15.36 -2.05
N ASP A 166 0.19 14.37 -2.91
CA ASP A 166 -0.09 14.59 -4.33
C ASP A 166 -1.37 15.41 -4.51
N TYR A 167 -2.44 15.02 -3.79
CA TYR A 167 -3.69 15.77 -3.80
C TYR A 167 -3.54 17.20 -3.23
N ALA A 168 -2.75 17.37 -2.16
CA ALA A 168 -2.43 18.69 -1.61
C ALA A 168 -1.64 19.54 -2.62
N SER A 169 -0.68 18.94 -3.32
CA SER A 169 0.11 19.62 -4.36
C SER A 169 -0.79 20.11 -5.50
N GLU A 170 -1.73 19.28 -5.97
CA GLU A 170 -2.74 19.71 -6.95
C GLU A 170 -3.67 20.81 -6.41
N ALA A 171 -4.02 20.77 -5.12
CA ALA A 171 -4.84 21.79 -4.49
C ALA A 171 -4.11 23.15 -4.39
N LEU A 172 -2.78 23.18 -4.25
CA LEU A 172 -1.97 24.41 -4.23
C LEU A 172 -2.03 25.17 -5.56
N LYS A 173 -2.23 24.47 -6.69
CA LYS A 173 -2.35 25.10 -8.03
C LYS A 173 -3.62 25.93 -8.21
N ARG A 174 -4.61 25.75 -7.33
CA ARG A 174 -5.91 26.44 -7.46
C ARG A 174 -5.78 27.92 -7.08
N PRO A 175 -6.62 28.80 -7.63
CA PRO A 175 -6.66 30.20 -7.20
C PRO A 175 -6.96 30.31 -5.70
N GLN A 176 -6.12 31.03 -4.97
CA GLN A 176 -6.27 31.27 -3.52
C GLN A 176 -6.44 29.96 -2.72
N PRO A 177 -5.42 29.08 -2.71
CA PRO A 177 -5.51 27.77 -2.06
C PRO A 177 -5.84 27.93 -0.57
N GLY A 178 -6.80 27.15 -0.07
CA GLY A 178 -7.25 27.22 1.33
C GLY A 178 -8.35 28.25 1.61
N ARG A 179 -8.78 29.05 0.62
CA ARG A 179 -9.92 29.97 0.78
C ARG A 179 -11.23 29.26 1.08
N ASP A 180 -11.44 28.09 0.48
CA ASP A 180 -12.57 27.21 0.75
C ASP A 180 -12.06 25.96 1.48
N PHE A 181 -12.67 25.61 2.61
CA PHE A 181 -12.44 24.34 3.31
C PHE A 181 -12.67 23.13 2.40
N ARG A 182 -13.46 23.28 1.32
CA ARG A 182 -13.66 22.23 0.30
C ARG A 182 -12.48 22.05 -0.65
N GLY A 183 -11.47 22.92 -0.58
CA GLY A 183 -10.29 22.87 -1.45
C GLY A 183 -9.57 21.52 -1.41
N LEU A 184 -9.55 20.86 -0.24
CA LEU A 184 -9.10 19.49 -0.11
C LEU A 184 -10.24 18.50 0.23
N LYS A 185 -11.42 18.63 -0.39
CA LYS A 185 -12.52 17.69 -0.14
C LYS A 185 -12.37 16.43 -0.99
N ARG A 186 -11.72 15.41 -0.43
CA ARG A 186 -11.73 14.03 -0.96
C ARG A 186 -12.13 13.09 0.17
N GLU A 187 -13.00 12.13 -0.13
CA GLU A 187 -13.42 11.14 0.85
C GLU A 187 -12.21 10.31 1.30
N TYR A 188 -12.07 10.11 2.60
CA TYR A 188 -10.92 9.38 3.17
C TYR A 188 -10.82 7.96 2.60
N VAL A 189 -11.96 7.33 2.34
CA VAL A 189 -12.03 5.99 1.75
C VAL A 189 -11.46 5.97 0.33
N ASP A 190 -11.68 7.02 -0.46
CA ASP A 190 -11.15 7.09 -1.83
C ASP A 190 -9.63 7.22 -1.83
N ILE A 191 -9.08 8.01 -0.90
CA ILE A 191 -7.63 8.11 -0.70
C ILE A 191 -7.06 6.75 -0.30
N CYS A 192 -7.68 6.07 0.67
CA CYS A 192 -7.26 4.73 1.10
C CYS A 192 -7.26 3.73 -0.07
N ARG A 193 -8.31 3.76 -0.92
CA ARG A 193 -8.41 2.89 -2.10
C ARG A 193 -7.33 3.21 -3.12
N SER A 194 -7.07 4.48 -3.43
CA SER A 194 -5.96 4.87 -4.31
C SER A 194 -4.61 4.41 -3.76
N ALA A 195 -4.37 4.58 -2.46
CA ALA A 195 -3.16 4.13 -1.81
C ALA A 195 -2.95 2.61 -1.93
N ALA A 196 -4.02 1.82 -1.76
CA ALA A 196 -3.94 0.38 -1.92
C ALA A 196 -3.68 -0.04 -3.37
N LYS A 197 -4.29 0.63 -4.36
CA LYS A 197 -3.98 0.39 -5.78
C LYS A 197 -2.50 0.63 -6.05
N ASP A 198 -1.96 1.75 -5.57
CA ASP A 198 -0.56 2.10 -5.78
C ASP A 198 0.39 1.13 -5.07
N PHE A 199 0.03 0.71 -3.85
CA PHE A 199 0.79 -0.31 -3.11
C PHE A 199 0.83 -1.65 -3.86
N MET A 200 -0.27 -2.05 -4.51
CA MET A 200 -0.31 -3.30 -5.30
C MET A 200 0.63 -3.29 -6.51
N TYR A 201 1.12 -2.13 -6.97
CA TYR A 201 2.21 -2.11 -7.95
C TYR A 201 3.47 -2.78 -7.42
N ARG A 202 3.79 -2.64 -6.12
CA ARG A 202 4.93 -3.35 -5.53
C ARG A 202 4.80 -4.85 -5.69
N VAL A 203 3.62 -5.39 -5.37
CA VAL A 203 3.32 -6.82 -5.46
C VAL A 203 3.50 -7.31 -6.90
N ALA A 204 2.97 -6.56 -7.87
CA ALA A 204 3.11 -6.87 -9.28
C ALA A 204 4.56 -6.82 -9.77
N TRP A 205 5.32 -5.81 -9.34
CA TRP A 205 6.72 -5.62 -9.72
C TRP A 205 7.66 -6.66 -9.08
N ALA A 206 7.43 -7.04 -7.82
CA ALA A 206 8.17 -8.10 -7.16
C ALA A 206 7.99 -9.45 -7.87
N ALA A 207 6.80 -9.70 -8.42
CA ALA A 207 6.55 -10.84 -9.30
C ALA A 207 7.20 -10.71 -10.70
N GLY A 208 7.89 -9.60 -11.03
CA GLY A 208 8.49 -9.36 -12.34
C GLY A 208 7.54 -8.76 -13.39
N GLY A 209 6.34 -8.36 -12.98
CA GLY A 209 5.37 -7.67 -13.85
C GLY A 209 5.82 -6.24 -14.17
N ARG A 210 5.70 -5.82 -15.43
CA ARG A 210 6.16 -4.51 -15.92
C ARG A 210 5.06 -3.46 -16.10
N SER A 211 3.79 -3.81 -15.90
CA SER A 211 2.66 -2.88 -16.06
C SER A 211 1.79 -2.85 -14.82
N GLY A 212 1.30 -1.65 -14.45
CA GLY A 212 -0.11 -1.27 -14.57
C GLY A 212 -1.22 -2.17 -13.99
N LEU A 213 -0.90 -3.28 -13.36
CA LEU A 213 -1.87 -4.34 -13.09
C LEU A 213 -2.94 -3.83 -12.13
N ASN A 214 -4.20 -3.92 -12.59
CA ASN A 214 -5.43 -3.73 -11.80
C ASN A 214 -5.58 -4.84 -10.74
N LEU A 215 -4.49 -5.24 -10.09
CA LEU A 215 -4.42 -6.37 -9.18
C LEU A 215 -5.32 -6.13 -7.97
N PHE A 216 -5.37 -4.89 -7.47
CA PHE A 216 -6.30 -4.50 -6.42
C PHE A 216 -7.77 -4.75 -6.82
N GLU A 217 -8.17 -4.34 -8.02
CA GLU A 217 -9.51 -4.56 -8.58
C GLU A 217 -9.78 -6.04 -8.80
N CYS A 218 -8.85 -6.77 -9.41
CA CYS A 218 -8.97 -8.21 -9.67
C CYS A 218 -9.16 -8.97 -8.34
N CYS A 219 -8.38 -8.65 -7.31
CA CYS A 219 -8.54 -9.26 -5.98
C CYS A 219 -9.91 -8.93 -5.36
N ASN A 220 -10.40 -7.69 -5.50
CA ASN A 220 -11.73 -7.33 -5.01
C ASN A 220 -12.84 -8.08 -5.75
N GLU A 221 -12.73 -8.24 -7.06
CA GLU A 221 -13.67 -9.00 -7.88
C GLU A 221 -13.64 -10.49 -7.52
N ILE A 222 -12.46 -11.12 -7.48
CA ILE A 222 -12.28 -12.53 -7.07
C ILE A 222 -12.87 -12.78 -5.67
N ALA A 223 -12.62 -11.88 -4.72
CA ALA A 223 -13.16 -11.99 -3.36
C ALA A 223 -14.68 -11.79 -3.30
N SER A 224 -15.28 -11.10 -4.26
CA SER A 224 -16.73 -10.87 -4.33
C SER A 224 -17.52 -12.08 -4.83
N LEU A 225 -16.89 -12.97 -5.60
CA LEU A 225 -17.59 -14.09 -6.23
C LEU A 225 -17.90 -15.23 -5.26
N TYR A 226 -19.08 -15.83 -5.43
CA TYR A 226 -19.44 -17.13 -4.85
C TYR A 226 -19.22 -18.24 -5.89
N HIS A 227 -19.00 -19.46 -5.42
CA HIS A 227 -19.10 -20.68 -6.23
C HIS A 227 -19.56 -21.80 -5.33
N GLU A 228 -20.51 -22.59 -5.81
CA GLU A 228 -21.10 -23.68 -5.05
C GLU A 228 -21.65 -23.22 -3.68
N GLY A 229 -22.09 -21.96 -3.60
CA GLY A 229 -22.59 -21.35 -2.36
C GLY A 229 -21.50 -20.95 -1.35
N VAL A 230 -20.22 -21.21 -1.64
CA VAL A 230 -19.09 -20.93 -0.74
C VAL A 230 -18.35 -19.67 -1.16
N SER A 231 -18.02 -18.83 -0.17
CA SER A 231 -17.20 -17.64 -0.38
C SER A 231 -15.76 -18.00 -0.76
N THR A 232 -15.12 -17.18 -1.58
CA THR A 232 -13.72 -17.38 -1.97
C THR A 232 -12.79 -17.51 -0.75
N ARG A 233 -12.07 -18.62 -0.70
CA ARG A 233 -10.95 -18.86 0.21
C ARG A 233 -9.80 -19.47 -0.57
N GLY A 234 -8.58 -19.13 -0.17
CA GLY A 234 -7.37 -19.71 -0.74
C GLY A 234 -6.27 -18.68 -0.86
N ARG A 235 -5.16 -19.10 -1.43
CA ARG A 235 -3.91 -18.33 -1.46
C ARG A 235 -3.31 -18.27 -2.83
N LEU A 236 -2.83 -17.09 -3.19
CA LEU A 236 -2.19 -16.77 -4.44
C LEU A 236 -0.77 -16.27 -4.17
N LEU A 237 0.22 -17.03 -4.61
CA LEU A 237 1.63 -16.68 -4.57
C LEU A 237 1.99 -15.84 -5.80
N CYS A 238 2.42 -14.60 -5.59
CA CYS A 238 2.95 -13.73 -6.63
C CYS A 238 4.46 -13.99 -6.74
N CYS A 239 4.87 -14.64 -7.84
CA CYS A 239 6.18 -15.25 -7.99
C CYS A 239 6.96 -14.64 -9.14
N HIS A 240 8.24 -14.35 -8.93
CA HIS A 240 9.13 -13.91 -10.00
C HIS A 240 9.43 -15.08 -10.96
N PRO A 241 9.59 -14.86 -12.30
CA PRO A 241 9.88 -15.94 -13.24
C PRO A 241 11.08 -16.82 -12.86
N SER A 242 12.12 -16.26 -12.24
CA SER A 242 13.30 -17.00 -11.77
C SER A 242 13.05 -17.93 -10.57
N GLN A 243 11.86 -17.86 -9.98
CA GLN A 243 11.43 -18.69 -8.86
C GLN A 243 10.41 -19.76 -9.29
N LEU A 244 9.94 -19.74 -10.54
CA LEU A 244 8.86 -20.62 -11.01
C LEU A 244 9.19 -22.11 -10.89
N GLU A 245 10.40 -22.53 -11.26
CA GLU A 245 10.81 -23.94 -11.18
C GLU A 245 10.74 -24.51 -9.76
N ARG A 246 10.91 -23.66 -8.74
CA ARG A 246 10.82 -24.03 -7.32
C ARG A 246 9.40 -23.89 -6.77
N ALA A 247 8.64 -22.95 -7.30
CA ALA A 247 7.30 -22.62 -6.81
C ALA A 247 6.20 -23.53 -7.39
N VAL A 248 6.37 -24.02 -8.62
CA VAL A 248 5.34 -24.75 -9.36
C VAL A 248 5.61 -26.26 -9.32
N GLN A 249 4.67 -27.01 -8.75
CA GLN A 249 4.67 -28.48 -8.80
C GLN A 249 3.83 -29.01 -9.97
N VAL A 250 2.74 -28.32 -10.29
CA VAL A 250 1.86 -28.65 -11.40
C VAL A 250 1.70 -27.42 -12.27
N GLU A 251 2.31 -27.44 -13.46
CA GLU A 251 2.17 -26.36 -14.43
C GLU A 251 0.90 -26.52 -15.27
N PHE A 252 0.20 -25.42 -15.48
CA PHE A 252 -0.94 -25.40 -16.38
C PHE A 252 -0.48 -25.24 -17.81
N ARG A 253 -0.96 -26.14 -18.68
CA ARG A 253 -0.72 -26.04 -20.13
C ARG A 253 -1.13 -24.69 -20.72
N ARG A 254 -2.19 -24.08 -20.16
CA ARG A 254 -2.62 -22.72 -20.51
C ARG A 254 -2.70 -21.89 -19.24
N ARG A 255 -1.93 -20.80 -19.21
CA ARG A 255 -1.99 -19.81 -18.13
C ARG A 255 -3.31 -19.07 -18.15
N VAL A 256 -3.80 -18.67 -16.98
CA VAL A 256 -5.06 -17.96 -16.82
C VAL A 256 -4.76 -16.53 -16.36
N PRO A 257 -5.02 -15.50 -17.19
CA PRO A 257 -4.85 -14.11 -16.77
C PRO A 257 -5.62 -13.83 -15.47
N ILE A 258 -5.03 -13.07 -14.56
CA ILE A 258 -5.69 -12.75 -13.28
C ILE A 258 -6.94 -11.89 -13.46
N THR A 259 -7.06 -11.24 -14.61
CA THR A 259 -8.24 -10.48 -15.06
C THR A 259 -9.42 -11.38 -15.41
N GLU A 260 -9.21 -12.68 -15.67
CA GLU A 260 -10.26 -13.67 -15.88
C GLU A 260 -10.82 -14.14 -14.53
N THR A 261 -11.42 -13.21 -13.78
CA THR A 261 -11.72 -13.35 -12.35
C THR A 261 -12.60 -14.56 -12.01
N GLY A 262 -13.47 -14.99 -12.93
CA GLY A 262 -14.25 -16.22 -12.79
C GLY A 262 -13.39 -17.49 -12.76
N TRP A 263 -12.37 -17.57 -13.62
CA TRP A 263 -11.41 -18.67 -13.61
C TRP A 263 -10.42 -18.55 -12.46
N SER A 264 -9.86 -17.36 -12.22
CA SER A 264 -8.94 -17.11 -11.12
C SER A 264 -9.56 -17.50 -9.78
N ARG A 265 -10.84 -17.18 -9.57
CA ARG A 265 -11.57 -17.55 -8.36
C ARG A 265 -11.75 -19.07 -8.20
N LYS A 266 -11.98 -19.82 -9.27
CA LYS A 266 -12.04 -21.29 -9.22
C LYS A 266 -10.69 -21.88 -8.84
N LEU A 267 -9.62 -21.37 -9.45
CA LEU A 267 -8.26 -21.83 -9.20
C LEU A 267 -7.83 -21.52 -7.76
N VAL A 268 -8.08 -20.31 -7.26
CA VAL A 268 -7.80 -19.93 -5.86
C VAL A 268 -8.56 -20.84 -4.88
N ALA A 269 -9.77 -21.30 -5.20
CA ALA A 269 -10.49 -22.23 -4.33
C ALA A 269 -9.78 -23.59 -4.19
N VAL A 270 -8.93 -23.99 -5.14
CA VAL A 270 -8.09 -25.20 -5.03
C VAL A 270 -7.06 -25.07 -3.91
N SER A 271 -6.58 -23.85 -3.63
CA SER A 271 -5.67 -23.55 -2.51
C SER A 271 -6.38 -23.20 -1.21
N SER A 272 -7.66 -23.60 -1.06
CA SER A 272 -8.43 -23.38 0.17
C SER A 272 -8.00 -24.27 1.34
N ASN A 273 -7.34 -25.39 1.06
CA ASN A 273 -6.61 -26.14 2.08
C ASN A 273 -5.28 -25.42 2.37
N ASN A 274 -4.86 -25.39 3.63
CA ASN A 274 -3.66 -24.64 4.03
C ASN A 274 -2.35 -25.23 3.47
N HIS A 275 -2.36 -26.20 2.55
CA HIS A 275 -1.13 -26.83 2.06
C HIS A 275 -0.84 -26.54 0.59
N THR A 276 -1.79 -25.98 -0.13
CA THR A 276 -1.67 -25.67 -1.56
C THR A 276 -1.57 -24.16 -1.77
N LEU A 277 -0.90 -23.78 -2.84
CA LEU A 277 -0.77 -22.41 -3.32
C LEU A 277 -1.10 -22.37 -4.81
N VAL A 278 -1.80 -21.31 -5.23
CA VAL A 278 -1.90 -20.99 -6.66
C VAL A 278 -0.75 -20.07 -7.00
N VAL A 279 0.02 -20.40 -8.04
CA VAL A 279 1.20 -19.61 -8.44
C VAL A 279 0.82 -18.69 -9.59
N CYS A 280 1.16 -17.41 -9.42
CA CYS A 280 0.93 -16.36 -10.40
C CYS A 280 2.26 -15.71 -10.76
N ALA A 281 2.50 -15.55 -12.06
CA ALA A 281 3.71 -14.93 -12.59
C ALA A 281 3.39 -14.13 -13.86
N PRO A 282 4.26 -13.19 -14.25
CA PRO A 282 4.04 -12.36 -15.42
C PRO A 282 4.15 -13.16 -16.72
N ASP A 283 3.35 -12.78 -17.71
CA ASP A 283 3.41 -13.16 -19.11
C ASP A 283 3.07 -11.95 -20.00
N GLU A 284 2.79 -12.19 -21.30
CA GLU A 284 2.46 -11.13 -22.26
C GLU A 284 1.18 -10.34 -21.91
N ALA A 285 0.24 -10.95 -21.19
CA ALA A 285 -1.04 -10.34 -20.81
C ALA A 285 -0.99 -9.65 -19.43
N GLY A 286 0.13 -9.75 -18.71
CA GLY A 286 0.28 -9.25 -17.34
C GLY A 286 0.49 -10.38 -16.36
N LEU A 287 -0.12 -10.32 -15.18
CA LEU A 287 -0.06 -11.41 -14.21
C LEU A 287 -1.03 -12.52 -14.60
N SER A 288 -0.52 -13.74 -14.71
CA SER A 288 -1.31 -14.93 -15.01
C SER A 288 -1.00 -16.06 -14.04
N ILE A 289 -2.04 -16.80 -13.66
CA ILE A 289 -1.93 -18.04 -12.91
C ILE A 289 -1.32 -19.09 -13.83
N CYS A 290 -0.16 -19.62 -13.44
CA CYS A 290 0.61 -20.57 -14.23
C CYS A 290 0.61 -21.99 -13.67
N GLY A 291 0.18 -22.19 -12.42
CA GLY A 291 0.17 -23.53 -11.84
C GLY A 291 -0.17 -23.57 -10.36
N ILE A 292 0.12 -24.72 -9.78
CA ILE A 292 -0.12 -25.03 -8.38
C ILE A 292 1.21 -25.40 -7.72
N GLY A 293 1.45 -24.87 -6.52
CA GLY A 293 2.57 -25.16 -5.65
C GLY A 293 2.13 -25.67 -4.29
N ALA A 294 3.10 -26.03 -3.44
CA ALA A 294 2.84 -26.39 -2.05
C ALA A 294 3.44 -25.37 -1.07
N GLU A 295 2.77 -25.18 0.06
CA GLU A 295 3.21 -24.25 1.10
C GLU A 295 4.60 -24.60 1.67
N ARG A 296 4.89 -25.90 1.82
CA ARG A 296 6.20 -26.38 2.31
C ARG A 296 7.37 -25.89 1.45
N ASP A 297 7.13 -25.56 0.18
CA ASP A 297 8.14 -25.11 -0.75
C ASP A 297 8.32 -23.58 -0.70
N LEU A 298 7.47 -22.85 0.05
CA LEU A 298 7.65 -21.42 0.27
C LEU A 298 9.02 -21.11 0.86
N GLN A 299 9.57 -21.96 1.74
CA GLN A 299 10.92 -21.75 2.27
C GLN A 299 12.02 -21.84 1.19
N GLN A 300 11.78 -22.56 0.10
CA GLN A 300 12.72 -22.69 -1.03
C GLN A 300 12.58 -21.53 -2.03
N VAL A 301 11.41 -20.90 -2.03
CA VAL A 301 11.07 -19.70 -2.82
C VAL A 301 11.37 -18.42 -2.03
N ALA A 302 11.45 -18.50 -0.69
CA ALA A 302 11.75 -17.45 0.27
C ALA A 302 13.18 -16.94 0.07
N GLY A 303 13.34 -16.15 -0.98
CA GLY A 303 14.45 -15.25 -1.21
C GLY A 303 13.96 -13.81 -1.11
N ALA A 304 14.30 -12.98 -2.09
CA ALA A 304 13.77 -11.62 -2.21
C ALA A 304 12.22 -11.62 -2.24
N GLU A 305 11.65 -10.58 -1.62
CA GLU A 305 10.22 -10.23 -1.49
C GLU A 305 9.20 -11.23 -2.05
N THR A 306 8.78 -12.21 -1.23
CA THR A 306 7.72 -13.14 -1.61
C THR A 306 6.36 -12.65 -1.13
N PHE A 307 5.51 -12.23 -2.08
CA PHE A 307 4.16 -11.75 -1.77
C PHE A 307 3.12 -12.86 -1.90
N ILE A 308 2.26 -12.97 -0.89
CA ILE A 308 1.13 -13.90 -0.87
C ILE A 308 -0.15 -13.10 -0.66
N ILE A 309 -1.14 -13.35 -1.50
CA ILE A 309 -2.49 -12.79 -1.36
C ILE A 309 -3.39 -13.89 -0.81
N ASP A 310 -3.86 -13.72 0.43
CA ASP A 310 -4.84 -14.64 1.02
C ASP A 310 -6.25 -14.09 0.82
N PHE A 311 -7.11 -14.92 0.24
CA PHE A 311 -8.55 -14.71 0.23
C PHE A 311 -9.13 -15.39 1.47
N THR A 312 -9.67 -14.60 2.39
CA THR A 312 -10.10 -15.08 3.72
C THR A 312 -11.62 -15.21 3.83
N GLY A 313 -12.37 -14.70 2.85
CA GLY A 313 -13.80 -14.86 2.74
C GLY A 313 -14.44 -13.87 1.77
N HIS A 314 -15.77 -13.80 1.79
CA HIS A 314 -16.52 -12.93 0.89
C HIS A 314 -16.16 -11.45 1.13
N HIS A 315 -15.71 -10.78 0.07
CA HIS A 315 -15.16 -9.43 0.08
C HIS A 315 -13.99 -9.22 1.07
N LYS A 316 -13.25 -10.28 1.42
CA LYS A 316 -12.13 -10.21 2.36
C LYS A 316 -10.89 -10.86 1.78
N TRP A 317 -9.81 -10.09 1.76
CA TRP A 317 -8.50 -10.58 1.36
C TRP A 317 -7.41 -9.77 2.04
N GLN A 318 -6.18 -10.29 2.05
CA GLN A 318 -5.02 -9.66 2.64
C GLN A 318 -3.78 -9.89 1.80
N VAL A 319 -2.80 -8.99 1.95
CA VAL A 319 -1.48 -9.11 1.33
C VAL A 319 -0.47 -9.33 2.43
N ASN A 320 0.27 -10.42 2.31
CA ASN A 320 1.41 -10.71 3.16
C ASN A 320 2.68 -10.62 2.34
N LEU A 321 3.73 -10.21 3.01
CA LEU A 321 5.10 -10.36 2.56
C LEU A 321 5.77 -11.34 3.53
N ASN A 322 6.13 -12.50 3.01
CA ASN A 322 6.51 -13.65 3.83
C ASN A 322 5.39 -13.90 4.89
N ASP A 323 5.73 -13.92 6.18
CA ASP A 323 4.77 -14.12 7.28
C ASP A 323 4.17 -12.82 7.84
N THR A 324 4.50 -11.66 7.26
CA THR A 324 4.07 -10.36 7.77
C THR A 324 2.93 -9.81 6.94
N CYS A 325 1.77 -9.59 7.56
CA CYS A 325 0.65 -8.96 6.88
C CYS A 325 0.88 -7.45 6.73
N LEU A 326 0.76 -6.95 5.49
CA LEU A 326 0.98 -5.54 5.16
C LEU A 326 -0.32 -4.78 4.91
N MET A 327 -1.37 -5.48 4.47
CA MET A 327 -2.67 -4.88 4.16
C MET A 327 -3.80 -5.88 4.31
N HIS A 328 -4.88 -5.47 4.98
CA HIS A 328 -6.17 -6.15 4.99
C HIS A 328 -7.19 -5.35 4.18
N VAL A 329 -7.99 -6.02 3.36
CA VAL A 329 -9.07 -5.40 2.58
C VAL A 329 -10.40 -6.05 2.92
N ARG A 330 -11.39 -5.22 3.23
CA ARG A 330 -12.77 -5.64 3.52
C ARG A 330 -13.75 -4.77 2.74
N TYR A 331 -14.58 -5.38 1.90
CA TYR A 331 -15.54 -4.65 1.06
C TYR A 331 -14.87 -3.54 0.24
N GLY A 332 -13.66 -3.82 -0.28
CA GLY A 332 -12.86 -2.87 -1.05
C GLY A 332 -12.23 -1.73 -0.24
N ILE A 333 -12.35 -1.74 1.09
CA ILE A 333 -11.74 -0.75 1.99
C ILE A 333 -10.45 -1.35 2.57
N PRO A 334 -9.27 -0.80 2.26
CA PRO A 334 -8.00 -1.27 2.78
C PRO A 334 -7.73 -0.70 4.18
N SER A 335 -6.99 -1.46 4.98
CA SER A 335 -6.58 -1.12 6.33
C SER A 335 -5.24 -1.81 6.64
N ILE A 336 -4.48 -1.24 7.57
CA ILE A 336 -3.24 -1.82 8.03
C ILE A 336 -3.57 -2.78 9.18
N PRO A 337 -2.98 -3.99 9.21
CA PRO A 337 -3.11 -4.89 10.34
C PRO A 337 -2.62 -4.17 11.60
N SER A 338 -3.53 -3.86 12.51
CA SER A 338 -3.19 -3.46 13.87
C SER A 338 -3.29 -4.69 14.75
N ASP A 339 -2.40 -4.80 15.73
CA ASP A 339 -2.54 -5.74 16.83
C ASP A 339 -3.88 -5.48 17.51
N ARG A 340 -4.88 -6.29 17.16
CA ARG A 340 -6.21 -6.16 17.72
C ARG A 340 -6.17 -6.73 19.13
N MET A 341 -6.15 -5.79 20.08
CA MET A 341 -6.28 -5.93 21.53
C MET A 341 -5.04 -6.41 22.27
N ASP A 342 -4.44 -5.47 23.01
CA ASP A 342 -3.57 -5.77 24.14
C ASP A 342 -4.30 -6.78 25.06
N ARG A 343 -3.67 -7.92 25.31
CA ARG A 343 -4.18 -8.94 26.22
C ARG A 343 -4.49 -8.35 27.59
N ALA A 344 -3.73 -7.34 28.03
CA ALA A 344 -3.99 -6.61 29.25
C ALA A 344 -5.29 -5.77 29.20
N TYR A 345 -5.69 -5.27 28.02
CA TYR A 345 -6.98 -4.58 27.84
C TYR A 345 -8.17 -5.55 27.94
N LEU A 346 -8.03 -6.74 27.34
CA LEU A 346 -9.02 -7.83 27.48
C LEU A 346 -9.19 -8.29 28.93
N GLU A 347 -8.09 -8.36 29.68
CA GLU A 347 -8.08 -8.75 31.09
C GLU A 347 -8.63 -7.65 32.03
N ARG A 348 -8.63 -6.38 31.59
CA ARG A 348 -9.19 -5.22 32.30
C ARG A 348 -10.67 -4.98 32.04
N LEU A 349 -11.29 -5.67 31.09
CA LEU A 349 -12.74 -5.58 30.89
C LEU A 349 -13.44 -6.07 32.16
N PRO A 350 -14.41 -5.31 32.70
CA PRO A 350 -15.16 -5.75 33.87
C PRO A 350 -15.81 -7.10 33.54
N LYS A 351 -15.48 -8.12 34.33
CA LYS A 351 -16.13 -9.44 34.29
C LYS A 351 -17.57 -9.27 34.79
N GLY A 352 -18.41 -8.65 33.95
CA GLY A 352 -19.82 -8.48 34.20
C GLY A 352 -20.47 -9.85 34.31
N LYS A 353 -21.24 -10.06 35.39
CA LYS A 353 -22.12 -11.21 35.58
C LYS A 353 -23.15 -11.22 34.44
N GLY A 354 -22.81 -11.86 33.33
CA GLY A 354 -23.64 -11.89 32.12
C GLY A 354 -23.00 -12.60 30.92
N CYS A 355 -21.67 -12.68 30.82
CA CYS A 355 -21.01 -13.44 29.74
C CYS A 355 -20.90 -14.93 30.09
N ARG A 356 -22.02 -15.65 30.03
CA ARG A 356 -22.08 -17.12 29.98
C ARG A 356 -22.17 -17.59 28.51
N ALA A 357 -21.22 -17.18 27.70
CA ALA A 357 -20.92 -17.77 26.40
C ALA A 357 -19.44 -17.46 26.16
N LEU A 358 -18.61 -18.46 25.88
CA LEU A 358 -17.13 -18.45 25.92
C LEU A 358 -16.50 -18.98 27.21
N ARG A 359 -16.97 -20.13 27.69
CA ARG A 359 -16.06 -21.13 28.29
C ARG A 359 -16.48 -22.53 27.82
N GLN A 360 -15.51 -23.22 27.22
CA GLN A 360 -15.49 -24.63 26.83
C GLN A 360 -16.45 -25.06 25.70
N ALA A 361 -15.90 -25.16 24.51
CA ALA A 361 -16.23 -26.23 23.57
C ALA A 361 -14.90 -26.76 22.99
N ASP A 362 -14.30 -27.65 23.80
CA ASP A 362 -13.54 -28.85 23.45
C ASP A 362 -12.59 -28.83 22.24
N LEU A 363 -11.31 -28.65 22.58
CA LEU A 363 -10.18 -29.30 21.92
C LEU A 363 -10.15 -30.77 22.36
N THR A 364 -10.68 -31.70 21.55
CA THR A 364 -10.15 -33.07 21.28
C THR A 364 -11.09 -33.84 20.34
N PRO A 365 -10.57 -34.77 19.51
CA PRO A 365 -11.33 -35.43 18.46
C PRO A 365 -12.18 -36.58 19.01
N ARG A 366 -13.47 -36.62 18.64
CA ARG A 366 -14.30 -37.81 18.83
C ARG A 366 -14.48 -38.53 17.50
N GLU A 367 -13.92 -39.73 17.45
CA GLU A 367 -14.40 -40.80 16.59
C GLU A 367 -15.87 -41.10 16.95
N SER A 368 -16.73 -41.13 15.95
CA SER A 368 -17.97 -41.87 16.01
C SER A 368 -18.37 -42.27 14.59
N HIS A 369 -18.22 -43.56 14.32
CA HIS A 369 -18.99 -44.30 13.34
C HIS A 369 -20.45 -43.85 13.34
N PHE A 370 -21.03 -43.58 12.17
CA PHE A 370 -22.42 -43.93 11.91
C PHE A 370 -22.65 -44.22 10.42
N GLU A 371 -23.58 -45.16 10.23
CA GLU A 371 -23.77 -46.02 9.08
C GLU A 371 -24.42 -45.36 7.87
N CYS A 372 -24.25 -46.08 6.77
CA CYS A 372 -24.83 -45.93 5.45
C CYS A 372 -26.36 -45.75 5.48
N SER A 373 -26.87 -44.82 4.68
CA SER A 373 -28.25 -44.87 4.19
C SER A 373 -28.31 -44.26 2.78
N SER A 374 -28.52 -45.16 1.83
CA SER A 374 -28.77 -44.95 0.41
C SER A 374 -29.87 -43.93 0.11
N LEU A 375 -29.66 -43.06 -0.88
CA LEU A 375 -30.71 -42.66 -1.82
C LEU A 375 -30.18 -41.98 -3.10
N ALA A 376 -30.14 -42.80 -4.16
CA ALA A 376 -30.45 -42.52 -5.56
C ALA A 376 -29.98 -41.22 -6.24
N LEU A 377 -28.93 -41.40 -7.04
CA LEU A 377 -28.66 -40.86 -8.38
C LEU A 377 -29.84 -40.15 -9.10
N ARG A 378 -29.59 -38.93 -9.56
CA ARG A 378 -30.07 -38.45 -10.87
C ARG A 378 -28.93 -37.83 -11.66
N HIS A 379 -28.67 -38.42 -12.81
CA HIS A 379 -27.72 -37.99 -13.84
C HIS A 379 -28.05 -36.60 -14.40
N SER A 380 -27.01 -35.81 -14.69
CA SER A 380 -26.95 -35.04 -15.93
C SER A 380 -25.50 -34.94 -16.40
N PRO A 381 -25.19 -35.13 -17.70
CA PRO A 381 -23.87 -35.51 -18.17
C PRO A 381 -23.19 -34.35 -18.91
N TYR A 382 -22.04 -33.83 -18.47
CA TYR A 382 -21.08 -33.22 -19.40
C TYR A 382 -19.64 -33.28 -18.85
N LEU A 383 -18.80 -33.96 -19.64
CA LEU A 383 -17.35 -33.82 -19.79
C LEU A 383 -16.44 -34.37 -18.68
N ILE A 384 -16.20 -35.68 -18.80
CA ILE A 384 -15.01 -36.40 -18.36
C ILE A 384 -13.82 -35.92 -19.20
N GLY A 385 -12.78 -35.43 -18.54
CA GLY A 385 -11.44 -35.24 -19.09
C GLY A 385 -10.44 -35.86 -18.13
N THR A 386 -9.96 -37.04 -18.48
CA THR A 386 -9.07 -37.91 -17.71
C THR A 386 -7.76 -37.21 -17.33
N ILE A 387 -7.45 -37.16 -16.04
CA ILE A 387 -6.09 -36.91 -15.52
C ILE A 387 -5.42 -38.29 -15.44
N VAL A 388 -4.36 -38.49 -16.23
CA VAL A 388 -3.49 -39.67 -16.10
C VAL A 388 -2.37 -39.29 -15.15
N CYS A 389 -2.15 -40.15 -14.14
CA CYS A 389 -1.13 -40.04 -13.10
C CYS A 389 0.29 -39.96 -13.64
#